data_AF-A0A7R9RW56-F1
#
_entry.id   AF-A0A7R9RW56-F1
#
_cell.length_a   1.000
_cell.length_b   1.000
_cell.length_c   1.000
_cell.angle_alpha   90.00
_cell.angle_beta   90.00
_cell.angle_gamma   90.00
#
_symmetry.space_group_name_H-M   'P 1'
#
loop_
_entity.id
_entity.type
_entity.pdbx_description
1 polymer ?
#
loop_
_entity_poly.entity_id
_entity_poly.type
_entity_poly.pdbx_seq_one_letter_code
_entity_poly.pdbx_strand_id
1 'polypeptide(L)'
;SVCPEHHRTELRWCFYQHQPVLGDIPRVTTQNIKNAIRKLPRRKSPGIDGITNDVIKLLPEEAIEAIATLANVIIATGVYPALWKHSLVLSIPKPGPADNS
;
A
#
# COMPACT_ATOMS: atom_id res chain seq x y z
N SER A 1 -25.01 -37.27 17.14
CA SER A 1 -23.60 -37.63 17.39
C SER A 1 -22.73 -36.42 17.14
N VAL A 2 -22.17 -35.88 18.23
CA VAL A 2 -20.91 -35.11 18.36
C VAL A 2 -20.53 -34.10 17.25
N CYS A 3 -20.54 -32.82 17.62
CA CYS A 3 -20.10 -31.59 16.92
C CYS A 3 -18.54 -31.50 16.77
N PRO A 4 -17.87 -30.36 16.39
CA PRO A 4 -18.31 -29.06 15.84
C PRO A 4 -17.38 -28.43 14.74
N GLU A 5 -17.82 -27.29 14.18
CA GLU A 5 -17.06 -26.10 13.73
C GLU A 5 -15.76 -26.23 12.91
N HIS A 6 -15.77 -25.68 11.66
CA HIS A 6 -14.67 -24.84 11.17
C HIS A 6 -15.19 -23.65 10.34
N HIS A 7 -15.22 -22.53 11.05
CA HIS A 7 -15.42 -21.15 10.64
C HIS A 7 -14.77 -20.72 9.29
N ARG A 8 -15.56 -19.95 8.53
CA ARG A 8 -15.16 -18.65 7.93
C ARG A 8 -14.04 -18.70 6.88
N THR A 9 -14.33 -19.14 5.66
CA THR A 9 -13.45 -18.83 4.52
C THR A 9 -14.14 -18.59 3.17
N GLU A 10 -15.42 -18.94 3.01
CA GLU A 10 -16.09 -18.78 1.70
C GLU A 10 -16.52 -17.34 1.37
N LEU A 11 -16.76 -16.49 2.38
CA LEU A 11 -17.23 -15.12 2.15
C LEU A 11 -16.12 -14.15 1.69
N ARG A 12 -14.85 -14.55 1.72
CA ARG A 12 -13.73 -13.66 1.32
C ARG A 12 -13.47 -13.65 -0.18
N TRP A 13 -13.94 -14.68 -0.90
CA TRP A 13 -13.70 -14.85 -2.34
C TRP A 13 -14.83 -14.31 -3.21
N CYS A 14 -16.08 -14.41 -2.75
CA CYS A 14 -17.25 -13.89 -3.49
C CYS A 14 -17.23 -12.35 -3.67
N PHE A 15 -16.60 -11.62 -2.73
CA PHE A 15 -16.40 -10.18 -2.86
C PHE A 15 -15.31 -9.77 -3.86
N TYR A 16 -14.42 -10.69 -4.27
CA TYR A 16 -13.37 -10.40 -5.25
C TYR A 16 -13.90 -10.47 -6.70
N GLN A 17 -15.05 -11.14 -6.93
CA GLN A 17 -15.63 -11.31 -8.26
C GLN A 17 -16.61 -10.22 -8.66
N HIS A 18 -17.05 -9.36 -7.73
CA HIS A 18 -17.83 -8.16 -8.05
C HIS A 18 -16.96 -6.93 -7.80
N GLN A 19 -15.95 -6.74 -8.65
CA GLN A 19 -15.33 -5.43 -8.76
C GLN A 19 -16.44 -4.43 -9.10
N PRO A 20 -16.61 -3.33 -8.34
CA PRO A 20 -17.44 -2.25 -8.82
C PRO A 20 -16.85 -1.85 -10.17
N VAL A 21 -17.71 -1.77 -11.19
CA VAL A 21 -17.35 -1.20 -12.49
C VAL A 21 -17.05 0.26 -12.19
N LEU A 22 -15.80 0.52 -11.80
CA LEU A 22 -15.29 1.85 -11.53
C LEU A 22 -15.44 2.56 -12.87
N GLY A 23 -16.42 3.48 -12.96
CA GLY A 23 -16.54 4.37 -14.10
C GLY A 23 -15.18 5.00 -14.40
N ASP A 24 -14.96 5.42 -15.65
CA ASP A 24 -13.66 5.81 -16.21
C ASP A 24 -12.63 6.28 -15.16
N ILE A 25 -11.80 5.35 -14.69
CA ILE A 25 -10.72 5.68 -13.77
C ILE A 25 -9.70 6.48 -14.59
N PRO A 26 -9.42 7.74 -14.23
CA PRO A 26 -8.48 8.55 -14.98
C PRO A 26 -7.09 7.88 -14.94
N ARG A 27 -6.46 7.80 -16.11
CA ARG A 27 -5.12 7.25 -16.27
C ARG A 27 -4.12 7.97 -15.37
N VAL A 28 -3.30 7.21 -14.65
CA VAL A 28 -2.18 7.76 -13.88
C VAL A 28 -1.12 8.28 -14.84
N THR A 29 -0.85 9.58 -14.77
CA THR A 29 0.19 10.24 -15.57
C THR A 29 1.50 10.33 -14.79
N THR A 30 2.62 10.50 -15.50
CA THR A 30 3.93 10.79 -14.91
C THR A 30 3.88 12.01 -13.99
N GLN A 31 3.08 13.03 -14.33
CA GLN A 31 2.90 14.21 -13.49
C GLN A 31 2.19 13.89 -12.17
N ASN A 32 1.23 12.95 -12.16
CA ASN A 32 0.61 12.50 -10.91
C ASN A 32 1.66 11.86 -10.00
N ILE A 33 2.54 11.01 -10.55
CA ILE A 33 3.63 10.37 -9.80
C ILE A 33 4.62 11.42 -9.28
N LYS A 34 5.08 12.36 -10.12
CA LYS A 34 5.97 13.46 -9.69
C LYS A 34 5.37 14.26 -8.53
N ASN A 35 4.09 14.61 -8.64
CA ASN A 35 3.39 15.36 -7.60
C ASN A 35 3.27 14.55 -6.31
N ALA A 36 3.03 13.24 -6.39
CA ALA A 36 3.01 12.34 -5.24
C ALA A 36 4.39 12.25 -4.56
N ILE A 37 5.46 12.02 -5.34
CA ILE A 37 6.85 11.96 -4.85
C ILE A 37 7.24 13.26 -4.13
N ARG A 38 6.89 14.43 -4.70
CA ARG A 38 7.16 15.73 -4.08
C ARG A 38 6.51 15.88 -2.70
N LYS A 39 5.29 15.38 -2.54
CA LYS A 39 4.52 15.43 -1.30
C LYS A 39 4.99 14.45 -0.22
N LEU A 40 5.89 13.51 -0.54
CA LEU A 40 6.40 12.56 0.46
C LEU A 40 7.13 13.31 1.60
N PRO A 41 6.79 13.04 2.88
CA PRO A 41 7.47 13.63 4.02
C PRO A 41 8.90 13.10 4.13
N ARG A 42 9.87 13.99 4.42
CA ARG A 42 11.25 13.57 4.69
C ARG A 42 11.38 12.96 6.10
N ARG A 43 12.47 12.23 6.34
CA ARG A 43 12.82 11.64 7.66
C ARG A 43 11.75 10.71 8.24
N LYS A 44 10.96 10.06 7.38
CA LYS A 44 10.13 8.91 7.79
C LYS A 44 10.98 7.65 7.76
N SER A 45 10.62 6.69 8.59
CA SER A 45 11.24 5.37 8.59
C SER A 45 11.08 4.72 7.21
N PRO A 46 12.12 4.08 6.66
CA PRO A 46 11.99 3.29 5.45
C PRO A 46 11.01 2.12 5.67
N GLY A 47 10.45 1.62 4.56
CA GLY A 47 9.68 0.38 4.59
C GLY A 47 10.56 -0.84 4.85
N ILE A 48 9.95 -2.02 4.78
CA ILE A 48 10.66 -3.31 4.87
C ILE A 48 11.70 -3.49 3.75
N ASP A 49 11.55 -2.74 2.66
CA ASP A 49 12.47 -2.69 1.52
C ASP A 49 13.73 -1.83 1.79
N GLY A 50 13.78 -1.08 2.89
CA GLY A 50 14.89 -0.19 3.21
C GLY A 50 14.95 1.09 2.36
N ILE A 51 13.98 1.31 1.47
CA ILE A 51 13.98 2.48 0.56
C ILE A 51 13.39 3.68 1.30
N THR A 52 14.18 4.75 1.40
CA THR A 52 13.73 5.99 2.06
C THR A 52 13.04 6.94 1.08
N ASN A 53 12.22 7.84 1.61
CA ASN A 53 11.60 8.89 0.80
C ASN A 53 12.63 9.84 0.15
N ASP A 54 13.84 9.94 0.71
CA ASP A 54 14.91 10.75 0.11
C ASP A 54 15.46 10.07 -1.15
N VAL A 55 15.60 8.74 -1.15
CA VAL A 55 15.98 7.97 -2.36
C VAL A 55 14.88 8.07 -3.43
N ILE A 56 13.61 7.95 -3.04
CA ILE A 56 12.47 8.06 -3.98
C ILE A 56 12.44 9.43 -4.66
N LYS A 57 12.82 10.50 -3.95
CA LYS A 57 12.91 11.86 -4.52
C LYS A 57 14.07 12.06 -5.48
N LEU A 58 15.06 11.16 -5.50
CA LEU A 58 16.23 11.19 -6.39
C LEU A 58 16.06 10.27 -7.62
N LEU A 59 14.90 9.64 -7.78
CA LEU A 59 14.65 8.76 -8.92
C LEU A 59 14.77 9.52 -10.26
N PRO A 60 15.40 8.90 -11.27
CA PRO A 60 15.45 9.47 -12.61
C PRO A 60 14.07 9.40 -13.28
N GLU A 61 13.88 10.17 -14.36
CA GLU A 61 12.59 10.30 -15.04
C GLU A 61 12.05 8.95 -15.54
N GLU A 62 12.94 8.11 -16.06
CA GLU A 62 12.62 6.78 -16.59
C GLU A 62 12.00 5.88 -15.51
N ALA A 63 12.45 6.01 -14.26
CA ALA A 63 11.87 5.27 -13.14
C ALA A 63 10.47 5.79 -12.79
N ILE A 64 10.24 7.11 -12.89
CA ILE A 64 8.93 7.71 -12.66
C ILE A 64 7.92 7.24 -13.72
N GLU A 65 8.36 7.16 -14.98
CA GLU A 65 7.54 6.62 -16.09
C GLU A 65 7.22 5.13 -15.89
N ALA A 66 8.19 4.34 -15.44
CA ALA A 66 7.98 2.93 -15.11
C ALA A 66 6.95 2.76 -13.99
N ILE A 67 7.01 3.59 -12.94
CA ILE A 67 6.04 3.60 -11.85
C ILE A 67 4.63 3.96 -12.37
N ALA A 68 4.51 4.97 -13.23
CA ALA A 68 3.22 5.35 -13.80
C ALA A 68 2.62 4.20 -14.64
N THR A 69 3.45 3.52 -15.44
CA THR A 69 3.04 2.37 -16.24
C THR A 69 2.59 1.21 -15.35
N LEU A 70 3.38 0.86 -14.32
CA LEU A 70 3.06 -0.18 -13.36
C LEU A 70 1.75 0.13 -12.61
N ALA A 71 1.57 1.37 -12.15
CA ALA A 71 0.35 1.80 -11.46
C ALA A 71 -0.90 1.62 -12.34
N ASN A 72 -0.82 2.01 -13.62
CA ASN A 72 -1.92 1.81 -14.56
C ASN A 72 -2.23 0.33 -14.78
N VAL A 73 -1.21 -0.54 -14.88
CA VAL A 73 -1.40 -2.00 -15.00
C VAL A 73 -2.06 -2.58 -13.74
N ILE A 74 -1.61 -2.20 -12.55
CA ILE A 74 -2.20 -2.66 -11.28
C ILE A 74 -3.66 -2.22 -11.18
N ILE A 75 -3.97 -0.98 -11.54
CA ILE A 75 -5.35 -0.46 -11.52
C ILE A 75 -6.23 -1.19 -12.53
N ALA A 76 -5.74 -1.38 -13.77
CA ALA A 76 -6.49 -2.06 -14.83
C ALA A 76 -6.76 -3.54 -14.54
N THR A 77 -5.81 -4.21 -13.88
CA THR A 77 -5.92 -5.64 -13.56
C THR A 77 -6.57 -5.91 -12.21
N GLY A 78 -6.56 -4.95 -11.28
CA GLY A 78 -6.96 -5.16 -9.89
C GLY A 78 -6.07 -6.14 -9.12
N VAL A 79 -4.89 -6.46 -9.65
CA VAL A 79 -3.94 -7.40 -9.05
C VAL A 79 -2.89 -6.61 -8.27
N TYR A 80 -2.95 -6.73 -6.95
CA TYR A 80 -2.01 -6.07 -6.03
C TYR A 80 -0.92 -7.04 -5.57
N PRO A 81 0.33 -6.58 -5.39
CA PRO A 81 1.39 -7.40 -4.84
C PRO A 81 1.00 -8.01 -3.50
N ALA A 82 1.25 -9.31 -3.31
CA ALA A 82 0.97 -9.97 -2.03
C ALA A 82 1.66 -9.26 -0.86
N LEU A 83 2.90 -8.79 -1.08
CA LEU A 83 3.70 -8.06 -0.09
C LEU A 83 2.98 -6.81 0.48
N TRP A 84 2.13 -6.14 -0.30
CA TRP A 84 1.36 -4.98 0.20
C TRP A 84 0.34 -5.36 1.28
N LYS A 85 -0.03 -6.64 1.37
CA LYS A 85 -0.93 -7.17 2.41
C LYS A 85 -0.19 -7.58 3.68
N HIS A 86 1.14 -7.55 3.68
CA HIS A 86 1.99 -7.82 4.85
C HIS A 86 2.47 -6.51 5.46
N SER A 87 2.31 -6.35 6.78
CA SER A 87 2.81 -5.19 7.52
C SER A 87 3.71 -5.64 8.68
N LEU A 88 4.78 -4.87 8.93
CA LEU A 88 5.60 -5.02 10.12
C LEU A 88 4.92 -4.26 11.27
N VAL A 89 4.44 -4.98 12.28
CA VAL A 89 3.82 -4.38 13.47
C VAL A 89 4.89 -4.23 14.56
N LEU A 90 5.35 -2.99 14.77
CA LEU A 90 6.21 -2.63 15.89
C LEU A 90 5.40 -1.87 16.93
N SER A 91 5.32 -2.40 18.16
CA SER A 91 4.66 -1.74 19.27
C SER A 91 5.54 -0.59 19.78
N ILE A 92 5.12 0.66 19.56
CA ILE A 92 5.77 1.85 20.12
C ILE A 92 5.03 2.23 21.42
N PRO A 93 5.65 2.13 22.60
CA PRO A 93 5.02 2.56 23.83
C PRO A 93 4.79 4.08 23.79
N LYS A 94 3.54 4.50 24.03
CA LYS A 94 3.19 5.91 24.14
C LYS A 94 3.90 6.47 25.38
N PRO A 95 4.53 7.66 25.33
CA PRO A 95 5.04 8.29 26.54
C PRO A 95 3.90 8.51 27.53
N GLY A 96 3.99 7.91 28.70
CA GLY A 96 3.04 8.07 29.80
C GLY A 96 3.30 9.36 30.59
N PRO A 97 2.32 9.83 31.38
CA PRO A 97 2.58 10.85 32.41
C PRO A 97 3.65 10.31 33.36
N ALA A 98 4.63 11.12 33.73
CA ALA A 98 5.58 10.76 34.78
C ALA A 98 4.79 10.50 36.06
N ASP A 99 4.90 9.28 36.59
CA ASP A 99 4.48 8.92 37.92
C ASP A 99 5.49 9.50 38.91
N ASN A 100 5.20 10.73 39.36
CA ASN A 100 5.84 11.34 40.51
C ASN A 100 5.30 10.69 41.79
N SER A 101 5.79 9.48 42.11
CA SER A 101 5.71 8.87 43.45
C SER A 101 7.00 9.09 44.23
#